data_AF-A0A0B1RRZ2-F1
#
_entry.id   AF-A0A0B1RRZ2-F1
#
_cell.length_a   1.000
_cell.length_b   1.000
_cell.length_c   1.000
_cell.angle_alpha   90.00
_cell.angle_beta   90.00
_cell.angle_gamma   90.00
#
_symmetry.space_group_name_H-M   'P 1'
#
loop_
_entity.id
_entity.type
_entity.pdbx_description
1 polymer ?
#
loop_
_entity_poly.entity_id
_entity_poly.type
_entity_poly.pdbx_seq_one_letter_code
_entity_poly.pdbx_strand_id
1 'polypeptide(L)' 'MVKPKVGINGFGRIGRLVLRAAVEKDSVEVVAVNDPFISIDYMVRKFNIE' A
#
# COMPACT_ATOMS: atom_id res chain seq x y z
N MET A 1 -8.32 -5.38 -20.58
CA MET A 1 -7.67 -6.41 -19.74
C MET A 1 -8.04 -6.14 -18.29
N VAL A 2 -8.22 -7.17 -17.46
CA VAL A 2 -8.56 -7.01 -16.04
C VAL A 2 -7.33 -6.55 -15.27
N LYS A 3 -7.47 -5.54 -14.42
CA LYS A 3 -6.38 -5.04 -13.57
C LYS A 3 -6.06 -6.10 -12.50
N PRO A 4 -4.79 -6.55 -12.36
CA PRO A 4 -4.44 -7.52 -11.33
C PRO A 4 -4.73 -6.98 -9.93
N LYS A 5 -5.35 -7.80 -9.08
CA LYS A 5 -5.63 -7.48 -7.67
C LYS A 5 -4.47 -7.93 -6.79
N VAL A 6 -3.95 -7.04 -5.96
CA VAL A 6 -2.74 -7.26 -5.16
C VAL A 6 -2.98 -6.95 -3.69
N GLY A 7 -2.43 -7.78 -2.80
CA GLY A 7 -2.32 -7.52 -1.37
C GLY A 7 -0.90 -7.13 -0.97
N ILE A 8 -0.75 -6.25 0.02
CA ILE A 8 0.54 -5.86 0.59
C ILE A 8 0.66 -6.44 2.00
N ASN A 9 1.67 -7.26 2.24
CA ASN A 9 2.00 -7.78 3.57
C ASN A 9 3.31 -7.14 4.06
N GLY A 10 3.20 -6.26 5.06
CA GLY A 10 4.27 -5.38 5.53
C GLY A 10 4.17 -3.99 4.92
N PHE A 11 3.76 -2.99 5.72
CA PHE A 11 3.56 -1.61 5.30
C PHE A 11 4.69 -0.68 5.76
N GLY A 12 5.91 -1.22 5.69
CA GLY A 12 7.16 -0.50 5.84
C GLY A 12 7.49 0.36 4.61
N ARG A 13 8.77 0.71 4.44
CA ARG A 13 9.24 1.61 3.36
C ARG A 13 8.82 1.12 1.97
N ILE A 14 9.04 -0.17 1.67
CA ILE A 14 8.71 -0.75 0.35
C ILE A 14 7.21 -0.87 0.14
N GLY A 15 6.45 -1.36 1.14
CA GLY A 15 5.00 -1.48 1.02
C GLY A 15 4.32 -0.14 0.70
N ARG A 16 4.76 0.95 1.33
CA ARG A 16 4.28 2.31 1.04
C ARG A 16 4.64 2.77 -0.37
N LEU A 17 5.89 2.59 -0.80
CA LEU A 17 6.32 2.98 -2.16
C LEU A 17 5.61 2.16 -3.25
N VAL A 18 5.35 0.88 -3.01
CA VAL A 18 4.56 0.02 -3.90
C VAL A 18 3.13 0.54 -4.00
N LEU A 19 2.49 0.88 -2.88
CA LEU A 19 1.14 1.47 -2.90
C LEU A 19 1.13 2.82 -3.66
N ARG A 20 2.12 3.70 -3.44
CA ARG A 20 2.26 4.96 -4.20
C ARG A 20 2.38 4.70 -5.70
N ALA A 21 3.27 3.80 -6.11
CA ALA A 21 3.47 3.47 -7.51
C ALA A 21 2.24 2.79 -8.15
N ALA A 22 1.51 1.97 -7.40
CA ALA A 22 0.27 1.35 -7.87
C ALA A 22 -0.81 2.40 -8.17
N VAL A 23 -0.95 3.40 -7.29
CA VAL A 23 -1.88 4.53 -7.49
C VAL A 23 -1.45 5.41 -8.66
N GLU A 24 -0.16 5.75 -8.75
CA GLU A 24 0.35 6.64 -9.80
C GLU A 24 0.31 6.01 -11.19
N LYS A 25 0.71 4.74 -11.31
CA LYS A 25 0.82 4.04 -12.60
C LYS A 25 -0.47 3.36 -13.04
N ASP A 26 -1.46 3.31 -12.16
CA ASP A 26 -2.75 2.64 -12.36
C ASP A 26 -2.62 1.18 -12.88
N SER A 27 -1.51 0.51 -12.56
CA SER A 27 -1.13 -0.77 -13.17
C SER A 27 -1.74 -1.98 -12.46
N VAL A 28 -2.04 -1.85 -11.16
CA VAL A 28 -2.62 -2.88 -10.30
C VAL A 28 -3.64 -2.28 -9.34
N GLU A 29 -4.58 -3.08 -8.88
CA GLU A 29 -5.58 -2.71 -7.87
C GLU A 29 -5.13 -3.27 -6.51
N VAL A 30 -4.71 -2.40 -5.59
CA VAL A 30 -4.36 -2.84 -4.23
C VAL A 30 -5.64 -3.01 -3.42
N VAL A 31 -5.95 -4.24 -3.00
CA VAL A 31 -7.22 -4.58 -2.33
C VAL A 31 -7.10 -4.80 -0.83
N ALA A 32 -5.88 -5.03 -0.33
CA ALA A 32 -5.64 -5.26 1.09
C ALA A 32 -4.22 -4.86 1.50
N VAL A 33 -4.07 -4.39 2.73
CA VAL A 33 -2.79 -4.14 3.40
C VAL A 33 -2.84 -4.77 4.78
N ASN A 34 -1.79 -5.51 5.14
CA ASN A 34 -1.64 -6.13 6.45
C ASN A 34 -0.27 -5.77 7.05
N ASP A 35 -0.25 -5.30 8.29
CA ASP A 35 0.97 -5.16 9.10
C ASP A 35 0.59 -5.25 10.58
N PRO A 36 1.06 -6.27 11.33
CA PRO A 36 0.63 -6.49 12.71
C PRO A 36 1.25 -5.50 13.71
N PHE A 37 2.23 -4.70 13.30
CA PHE A 37 3.01 -3.85 14.20
C PHE A 37 2.62 -2.37 14.17
N ILE A 38 1.64 -1.99 13.34
CA ILE A 38 1.20 -0.60 13.18
C ILE A 38 -0.32 -0.50 13.10
N SER A 39 -0.88 0.52 13.74
CA SER A 39 -2.31 0.81 13.65
C SER A 39 -2.69 1.46 12.32
N ILE A 40 -3.97 1.45 11.97
CA ILE A 40 -4.51 2.10 10.76
C ILE A 40 -4.16 3.60 10.74
N ASP A 41 -4.35 4.31 11.86
CA ASP A 41 -4.01 5.74 11.94
C ASP A 41 -2.52 5.98 11.70
N TYR A 42 -1.67 5.08 12.21
CA TYR A 42 -0.23 5.15 12.02
C TYR A 42 0.16 4.87 10.56
N MET A 43 -0.48 3.90 9.91
CA MET A 43 -0.30 3.61 8.48
C MET A 43 -0.62 4.84 7.63
N VAL A 44 -1.79 5.45 7.82
CA VAL A 44 -2.23 6.63 7.07
C VAL A 44 -1.28 7.80 7.29
N ARG A 45 -0.92 8.08 8.54
CA ARG A 45 0.03 9.15 8.87
C ARG A 45 1.38 8.93 8.19
N LYS A 46 1.94 7.71 8.23
CA LYS A 46 3.22 7.41 7.55
C LYS A 46 3.14 7.51 6.04
N PHE A 47 2.02 7.11 5.45
CA PHE A 47 1.80 7.23 4.00
C PHE A 47 1.66 8.68 3.55
N ASN A 48 1.16 9.58 4.37
CA ASN A 48 0.99 10.99 3.98
C ASN A 48 2.26 11.83 4.15
N ILE A 49 3.18 11.44 5.03
CA ILE A 49 4.40 12.20 5.34
C ILE A 49 5.60 11.79 4.46
N GLU A 50 5.67 10.53 4.02
CA GLU A 50 6.73 9.97 3.15
C GLU A 50 6.16 9.31 1.90
#